data_AF-A0AAN9D9N4-F1
#
_entry.id   AF-A0AAN9D9N4-F1
#
_cell.length_a   1.000
_cell.length_b   1.000
_cell.length_c   1.000
_cell.angle_alpha   90.00
_cell.angle_beta   90.00
_cell.angle_gamma   90.00
#
_symmetry.space_group_name_H-M   'P 1'
#
loop_
_entity.id
_entity.type
_entity.pdbx_description
1 polymer ?
#
loop_
_entity_poly.entity_id
_entity_poly.type
_entity_poly.pdbx_seq_one_letter_code
_entity_poly.pdbx_strand_id
1 'polypeptide(L)'
;MSLIGKKMDSTFALRWKEIIHSEPPVCEILKKWPVLFMESQILAEFNRISGKNLRSQFYAALDTHSTRLFEIFRKKGGNQGRILDEILQQVNSKPSDVTFVRTAVLQGLPVLLGDDPEEFFRTCFDVDVDADFSEVDVGLLTILT
;
A
#
# COMPACT_ATOMS: atom_id res chain seq x y z
N MET A 1 -0.64 19.22 17.19
CA MET A 1 -0.50 17.83 17.66
C MET A 1 -1.86 17.38 18.18
N SER A 2 -2.47 16.37 17.56
CA SER A 2 -3.81 15.88 17.95
C SER A 2 -3.76 15.23 19.35
N LEU A 3 -4.92 15.13 20.01
CA LEU A 3 -5.02 14.41 21.29
C LEU A 3 -4.54 12.96 21.16
N ILE A 4 -4.89 12.31 20.04
CA ILE A 4 -4.43 10.97 19.68
C ILE A 4 -2.91 10.93 19.60
N GLY A 5 -2.29 11.84 18.83
CA GLY A 5 -0.82 11.90 18.68
C GLY A 5 -0.13 12.02 20.04
N LYS A 6 -0.59 12.91 20.93
CA LYS A 6 -0.04 13.05 22.29
C LYS A 6 -0.12 11.75 23.09
N LYS A 7 -1.25 11.05 23.02
CA LYS A 7 -1.45 9.77 23.71
C LYS A 7 -0.53 8.69 23.13
N MET A 8 -0.45 8.63 21.81
CA MET A 8 0.44 7.72 21.09
C MET A 8 1.89 7.94 21.50
N ASP A 9 2.36 9.19 21.53
CA ASP A 9 3.72 9.53 21.94
C ASP A 9 4.01 9.08 23.37
N SER A 10 3.10 9.36 24.32
CA SER A 10 3.29 9.00 25.74
C SER A 10 3.33 7.49 26.01
N THR A 11 2.76 6.69 25.11
CA THR A 11 2.62 5.23 25.29
C THR A 11 3.54 4.44 24.37
N PHE A 12 4.40 5.12 23.59
CA PHE A 12 5.31 4.48 22.64
C PHE A 12 6.20 3.42 23.29
N ALA A 13 6.91 3.76 24.38
CA ALA A 13 7.84 2.82 25.01
C ALA A 13 7.17 1.54 25.51
N LEU A 14 5.95 1.65 26.04
CA LEU A 14 5.16 0.51 26.52
C LEU A 14 4.69 -0.35 25.35
N ARG A 15 4.12 0.26 24.30
CA ARG A 15 3.70 -0.46 23.08
C ARG A 15 4.87 -1.15 22.40
N TRP A 16 5.98 -0.44 22.23
CA TRP A 16 7.18 -0.97 21.61
C TRP A 16 7.71 -2.18 22.38
N LYS A 17 7.79 -2.09 23.71
CA LYS A 17 8.17 -3.23 24.55
C LYS A 17 7.23 -4.41 24.33
N GLU A 18 5.93 -4.18 24.37
CA GLU A 18 4.93 -5.24 24.18
C GLU A 18 5.04 -5.92 22.81
N ILE A 19 5.07 -5.13 21.73
CA ILE A 19 5.08 -5.61 20.35
C ILE A 19 6.38 -6.36 20.04
N ILE A 20 7.53 -5.81 20.44
CA ILE A 20 8.83 -6.40 20.12
C ILE A 20 9.15 -7.61 21.01
N HIS A 21 8.73 -7.62 22.28
CA HIS A 21 9.05 -8.75 23.15
C HIS A 21 8.05 -9.90 23.04
N SER A 22 6.77 -9.59 22.79
CA SER A 22 5.71 -10.61 22.76
C SER A 22 5.40 -11.09 21.35
N GLU A 23 5.89 -10.37 20.33
CA GLU A 23 5.67 -10.64 18.90
C GLU A 23 4.23 -11.11 18.59
N PRO A 24 3.20 -10.39 19.08
CA PRO A 24 1.84 -10.87 18.98
C PRO A 24 1.36 -10.86 17.52
N PRO A 25 0.39 -11.72 17.15
CA PRO A 25 -0.23 -11.68 15.84
C PRO A 25 -0.79 -10.29 15.52
N VAL A 26 -0.73 -9.89 14.23
CA VAL A 26 -1.22 -8.57 13.76
C VAL A 26 -2.67 -8.30 14.19
N CYS A 27 -3.52 -9.34 14.20
CA CYS A 27 -4.92 -9.21 14.62
C CYS A 27 -5.08 -8.83 16.10
N GLU A 28 -4.15 -9.23 16.98
CA GLU A 28 -4.16 -8.83 18.39
C GLU A 28 -3.65 -7.39 18.57
N ILE A 29 -2.63 -7.00 17.81
CA ILE A 29 -2.14 -5.61 17.77
C ILE A 29 -3.27 -4.69 17.30
N LEU A 30 -4.01 -5.06 16.26
CA LEU A 30 -5.15 -4.30 15.75
C LEU A 30 -6.25 -4.13 16.81
N LYS A 31 -6.62 -5.21 17.51
CA LYS A 31 -7.62 -5.15 18.58
C LYS A 31 -7.22 -4.22 19.72
N LYS A 32 -5.95 -4.25 20.12
CA LYS A 32 -5.46 -3.50 21.28
C LYS A 32 -5.07 -2.07 20.95
N TRP A 33 -4.51 -1.86 19.76
CA TRP A 33 -3.96 -0.61 19.29
C TRP A 33 -4.48 -0.28 17.88
N PRO A 34 -5.80 -0.14 17.69
CA PRO A 34 -6.37 0.09 16.34
C PRO A 34 -5.84 1.37 15.71
N VAL A 35 -5.48 2.36 16.53
CA VAL A 35 -4.92 3.63 16.10
C VAL A 35 -3.56 3.47 15.39
N LEU A 36 -2.78 2.40 15.67
CA LEU A 36 -1.54 2.12 14.94
C LEU A 36 -1.76 1.88 13.45
N PHE A 37 -2.98 1.51 13.05
CA PHE A 37 -3.35 1.24 11.66
C PHE A 37 -3.93 2.46 10.94
N MET A 38 -4.02 3.62 11.62
CA MET A 38 -4.31 4.89 10.96
C MET A 38 -3.07 5.35 10.19
N GLU A 39 -3.22 5.81 8.94
CA GLU A 39 -2.11 6.28 8.09
C GLU A 39 -1.20 7.26 8.85
N SER A 40 -1.77 8.27 9.50
CA SER A 40 -1.00 9.27 10.24
C SER A 40 -0.11 8.68 11.36
N GLN A 41 -0.56 7.60 12.01
CA GLN A 41 0.19 6.94 13.07
C GLN A 41 1.23 5.97 12.51
N ILE A 42 0.93 5.25 11.41
CA ILE A 42 1.92 4.43 10.70
C ILE A 42 3.11 5.31 10.28
N LEU A 43 2.83 6.47 9.68
CA LEU A 43 3.86 7.42 9.26
C LEU A 43 4.69 7.93 10.45
N ALA A 44 4.03 8.28 11.55
CA ALA A 44 4.69 8.79 12.76
C ALA A 44 5.56 7.73 13.46
N GLU A 45 5.04 6.51 13.62
CA GLU A 45 5.76 5.41 14.26
C GLU A 45 6.94 4.95 13.41
N PHE A 46 6.76 4.82 12.09
CA PHE A 46 7.86 4.52 11.18
C PHE A 46 8.97 5.58 11.29
N ASN A 47 8.60 6.87 11.33
CA ASN A 47 9.56 7.95 11.49
C ASN A 47 10.28 7.89 12.84
N ARG A 48 9.56 7.59 13.92
CA ARG A 48 10.14 7.47 15.25
C ARG A 48 11.15 6.31 15.35
N ILE A 49 10.85 5.18 14.72
CA ILE A 49 11.70 3.98 14.75
C ILE A 49 12.92 4.14 13.83
N SER A 50 12.69 4.60 12.60
CA SER A 50 13.71 4.59 11.54
C SER A 50 14.43 5.93 11.34
N GLY A 51 13.89 7.03 11.89
CA GLY A 51 14.31 8.40 11.60
C GLY A 51 13.94 8.88 10.18
N LYS A 52 13.23 8.08 9.37
CA LYS A 52 12.96 8.35 7.96
C LYS A 52 11.50 8.71 7.70
N ASN A 53 11.21 9.40 6.60
CA ASN A 53 9.84 9.67 6.16
C ASN A 53 9.34 8.49 5.30
N LEU A 54 8.38 7.71 5.81
CA LEU A 54 7.90 6.50 5.11
C LEU A 54 7.41 6.79 3.69
N ARG A 55 6.55 7.79 3.53
CA ARG A 55 5.92 8.12 2.23
C ARG A 55 6.96 8.52 1.18
N SER A 56 7.90 9.38 1.56
CA SER A 56 8.99 9.81 0.67
C SER A 56 9.92 8.64 0.33
N GLN A 57 10.30 7.82 1.31
CA GLN A 57 11.16 6.66 1.08
C GLN A 57 10.50 5.62 0.18
N PHE A 58 9.22 5.34 0.41
CA PHE A 58 8.44 4.40 -0.37
C PHE A 58 8.38 4.82 -1.84
N TYR A 59 7.96 6.06 -2.10
CA TYR A 59 7.88 6.56 -3.48
C TYR A 59 9.23 6.68 -4.15
N ALA A 60 10.27 7.11 -3.43
CA ALA A 60 11.62 7.15 -3.99
C ALA A 60 12.13 5.76 -4.39
N ALA A 61 11.88 4.75 -3.55
CA ALA A 61 12.22 3.35 -3.87
C ALA A 61 11.41 2.84 -5.06
N LEU A 62 10.10 3.12 -5.08
CA LEU A 62 9.22 2.73 -6.18
C LEU A 62 9.71 3.32 -7.50
N ASP A 63 9.95 4.63 -7.55
CA ASP A 63 10.45 5.34 -8.74
C ASP A 63 11.79 4.79 -9.21
N THR A 64 12.71 4.53 -8.28
CA THR A 64 14.03 3.96 -8.58
C THR A 64 13.93 2.60 -9.26
N HIS A 65 12.93 1.79 -8.90
CA HIS A 65 12.78 0.42 -9.37
C HIS A 65 11.75 0.24 -10.50
N SER A 66 10.91 1.24 -10.79
CA SER A 66 9.84 1.19 -11.80
C SER A 66 10.33 0.68 -13.16
N THR A 67 11.43 1.23 -13.69
CA THR A 67 11.97 0.82 -15.00
C THR A 67 12.29 -0.68 -15.04
N ARG A 68 12.93 -1.20 -13.99
CA ARG A 68 13.29 -2.61 -13.90
C ARG A 68 12.06 -3.51 -13.73
N LEU A 69 11.08 -3.06 -12.96
CA LEU A 69 9.82 -3.79 -12.79
C LEU A 69 9.07 -3.90 -14.12
N PHE A 70 9.03 -2.82 -14.91
CA PHE A 70 8.42 -2.87 -16.26
C PHE A 70 9.15 -3.82 -17.22
N GLU A 71 10.47 -3.93 -17.15
CA GLU A 71 11.20 -4.96 -17.91
C GLU A 71 10.81 -6.37 -17.50
N ILE A 72 10.63 -6.61 -16.20
CA ILE A 72 10.20 -7.91 -15.67
C ILE A 72 8.78 -8.21 -16.15
N PHE A 73 7.88 -7.22 -16.09
CA PHE A 73 6.49 -7.36 -16.53
C PHE A 73 6.42 -7.77 -18.00
N ARG A 74 7.14 -7.10 -18.90
CA ARG A 74 7.18 -7.45 -20.35
C ARG A 74 7.75 -8.83 -20.65
N LYS A 75 8.56 -9.40 -19.75
CA LYS A 75 9.13 -10.75 -19.92
C LYS A 75 8.20 -11.84 -19.42
N LYS A 76 7.14 -11.49 -18.69
CA LYS A 76 6.18 -12.46 -18.18
C LYS A 76 5.31 -12.95 -19.35
N GLY A 77 5.18 -14.26 -19.49
CA GLY A 77 4.32 -14.89 -20.50
C GLY A 77 2.97 -15.35 -19.93
N GLY A 78 2.18 -16.01 -20.77
CA GLY A 78 0.91 -16.61 -20.38
C GLY A 78 -0.16 -15.58 -20.00
N ASN A 79 -1.11 -15.98 -19.15
CA ASN A 79 -2.22 -15.11 -18.74
C ASN A 79 -1.74 -13.90 -17.95
N GLN A 80 -0.82 -14.10 -17.01
CA GLN A 80 -0.20 -13.02 -16.22
C GLN A 80 0.51 -11.99 -17.11
N GLY A 81 1.23 -12.45 -18.15
CA GLY A 81 1.86 -11.57 -19.12
C GLY A 81 0.87 -10.66 -19.86
N ARG A 82 -0.28 -11.20 -20.28
CA ARG A 82 -1.32 -10.41 -20.96
C ARG A 82 -1.88 -9.29 -20.08
N ILE A 83 -2.20 -9.60 -18.83
CA ILE A 83 -2.70 -8.61 -17.85
C ILE A 83 -1.63 -7.53 -17.60
N LEU A 84 -0.36 -7.94 -17.45
CA LEU A 84 0.74 -6.99 -17.28
C LEU A 84 0.95 -6.09 -18.49
N ASP A 85 0.81 -6.62 -19.71
CA ASP A 85 0.89 -5.82 -20.94
C ASP A 85 -0.25 -4.80 -21.03
N GLU A 86 -1.47 -5.15 -20.62
CA GLU A 86 -2.60 -4.23 -20.53
C GLU A 86 -2.33 -3.08 -19.55
N ILE A 87 -1.80 -3.39 -18.35
CA ILE A 87 -1.40 -2.38 -17.35
C ILE A 87 -0.32 -1.45 -17.94
N LEU A 88 0.69 -1.99 -18.63
CA LEU A 88 1.76 -1.18 -19.24
C LEU A 88 1.27 -0.27 -20.37
N GLN A 89 0.28 -0.72 -21.15
CA GLN A 89 -0.31 0.09 -22.23
C GLN A 89 -1.00 1.36 -21.69
N GLN A 90 -1.64 1.27 -20.51
CA GLN A 90 -2.28 2.43 -19.88
C GLN A 90 -1.27 3.53 -19.52
N VAL A 91 -0.06 3.17 -19.10
CA VAL A 91 1.02 4.13 -18.76
C VAL A 91 1.58 4.82 -20.01
N ASN A 92 1.73 4.09 -21.12
CA ASN A 92 2.32 4.62 -22.35
C ASN A 92 1.52 5.78 -22.95
N SER A 93 0.27 5.96 -22.54
CA SER A 93 -0.59 7.07 -22.95
C SER A 93 -0.17 8.41 -22.34
N LYS A 94 0.52 8.40 -21.18
CA LYS A 94 1.01 9.60 -20.47
C LYS A 94 2.32 9.30 -19.70
N PRO A 95 3.45 9.07 -20.40
CA PRO A 95 4.68 8.56 -19.79
C PRO A 95 5.38 9.54 -18.83
N SER A 96 5.01 10.82 -18.83
CA SER A 96 5.60 11.84 -17.94
C SER A 96 4.91 11.97 -16.59
N ASP A 97 3.80 11.28 -16.35
CA ASP A 97 3.09 11.35 -15.07
C ASP A 97 3.58 10.25 -14.12
N VAL A 98 4.34 10.67 -13.10
CA VAL A 98 4.88 9.79 -12.06
C VAL A 98 3.79 9.01 -11.33
N THR A 99 2.58 9.57 -11.24
CA THR A 99 1.45 8.91 -10.58
C THR A 99 1.01 7.70 -11.39
N PHE A 100 0.89 7.83 -12.72
CA PHE A 100 0.53 6.70 -13.59
C PHE A 100 1.59 5.59 -13.55
N VAL A 101 2.87 5.97 -13.55
CA VAL A 101 3.97 5.01 -13.42
C VAL A 101 3.87 4.23 -12.12
N ARG A 102 3.71 4.93 -10.98
CA ARG A 102 3.60 4.30 -9.66
C ARG A 102 2.36 3.40 -9.57
N THR A 103 1.21 3.87 -10.05
CA THR A 103 -0.04 3.10 -10.05
C THR A 103 0.12 1.79 -10.83
N ALA A 104 0.69 1.84 -12.04
CA ALA A 104 0.89 0.65 -12.84
C ALA A 104 1.89 -0.34 -12.23
N VAL A 105 2.95 0.16 -11.59
CA VAL A 105 3.85 -0.72 -10.82
C VAL A 105 3.09 -1.42 -9.71
N LEU A 106 2.30 -0.69 -8.92
CA LEU A 106 1.53 -1.26 -7.82
C LEU A 106 0.51 -2.29 -8.32
N GLN A 107 -0.22 -2.00 -9.39
CA GLN A 107 -1.18 -2.92 -10.02
C GLN A 107 -0.52 -4.18 -10.59
N GLY A 108 0.69 -4.05 -11.14
CA GLY A 108 1.40 -5.18 -11.73
C GLY A 108 2.05 -6.12 -10.71
N LEU A 109 2.30 -5.68 -9.47
CA LEU A 109 2.99 -6.49 -8.46
C LEU A 109 2.23 -7.78 -8.09
N PRO A 110 0.92 -7.75 -7.73
CA PRO A 110 0.17 -8.98 -7.47
C PRO A 110 0.14 -9.93 -8.67
N VAL A 111 -0.10 -9.39 -9.88
CA VAL A 111 -0.12 -10.18 -11.12
C VAL A 111 1.22 -10.88 -11.36
N LEU A 112 2.34 -10.19 -11.10
CA LEU A 112 3.68 -10.74 -11.27
C LEU A 112 3.94 -11.91 -10.30
N LEU A 113 3.52 -11.75 -9.04
CA LEU A 113 3.65 -12.73 -7.95
C LEU A 113 2.65 -13.89 -8.09
N GLY A 114 1.59 -13.69 -8.87
CA GLY A 114 0.55 -14.66 -9.14
C GLY A 114 -0.60 -14.65 -8.14
N ASP A 115 -0.71 -13.55 -7.39
CA ASP A 115 -1.86 -13.26 -6.54
C ASP A 115 -3.00 -12.69 -7.40
N ASP A 116 -4.22 -12.76 -6.87
CA ASP A 116 -5.40 -12.17 -7.53
C ASP A 116 -5.40 -10.64 -7.33
N PRO A 117 -5.27 -9.83 -8.40
CA PRO A 117 -5.28 -8.37 -8.28
C PRO A 117 -6.58 -7.81 -7.68
N GLU A 118 -7.70 -8.51 -7.81
CA GLU A 118 -9.00 -8.06 -7.29
C GLU A 118 -9.08 -8.11 -5.76
N GLU A 119 -8.21 -8.90 -5.11
CA GLU A 119 -8.04 -8.87 -3.65
C GLU A 119 -7.37 -7.58 -3.17
N PHE A 120 -6.54 -6.96 -4.02
CA PHE A 120 -5.74 -5.79 -3.66
C PHE A 120 -6.25 -4.49 -4.26
N PHE A 121 -6.91 -4.52 -5.41
CA PHE A 121 -7.33 -3.34 -6.15
C PHE A 121 -8.82 -3.41 -6.46
N ARG A 122 -9.59 -2.53 -5.82
CA ARG A 122 -11.00 -2.35 -6.15
C ARG A 122 -11.24 -0.95 -6.70
N THR A 123 -12.10 -0.90 -7.70
CA THR A 123 -12.51 0.33 -8.35
C THR A 123 -13.96 0.61 -7.97
N CYS A 124 -14.25 1.82 -7.54
CA CYS A 124 -15.56 2.24 -7.07
C CYS A 124 -15.92 3.56 -7.76
N PHE A 125 -17.17 3.73 -8.16
CA PHE A 125 -17.64 5.04 -8.62
C PHE A 125 -18.00 5.92 -7.44
N ASP A 126 -17.90 7.24 -7.59
CA ASP A 126 -18.27 8.21 -6.53
C ASP A 126 -19.74 8.08 -6.07
N VAL A 127 -20.58 7.41 -6.87
CA VAL A 127 -21.99 7.14 -6.58
C VAL A 127 -22.25 5.81 -5.86
N ASP A 128 -21.25 4.95 -5.72
CA ASP A 128 -21.38 3.64 -5.09
C ASP A 128 -21.19 3.76 -3.57
N VAL A 129 -22.18 4.36 -2.91
CA VAL A 129 -22.20 4.57 -1.44
C VAL A 129 -22.26 3.25 -0.66
N ASP A 130 -22.67 2.16 -1.33
CA ASP A 130 -22.95 0.84 -0.75
C ASP A 130 -21.98 -0.27 -1.23
N ALA A 131 -20.80 0.07 -1.75
CA ALA A 131 -19.82 -0.94 -2.13
C ALA A 131 -19.38 -1.77 -0.90
N ASP A 132 -19.66 -3.07 -0.93
CA ASP A 132 -19.30 -3.99 0.16
C ASP A 132 -17.84 -4.39 0.05
N PHE A 133 -17.04 -3.93 1.01
CA PHE A 133 -15.62 -4.23 1.17
C PHE A 133 -15.35 -5.18 2.35
N SER A 134 -16.39 -5.78 2.94
CA SER A 134 -16.26 -6.60 4.15
C SER A 134 -15.42 -7.87 3.96
N GLU A 135 -15.25 -8.34 2.72
CA GLU A 135 -14.42 -9.50 2.36
C GLU A 135 -12.94 -9.15 2.11
N VAL A 136 -12.55 -7.87 2.10
CA VAL A 136 -11.17 -7.44 1.82
C VAL A 136 -10.46 -7.07 3.12
N ASP A 137 -9.47 -7.85 3.51
CA ASP A 137 -8.65 -7.56 4.71
C ASP A 137 -7.86 -6.24 4.54
N VAL A 138 -7.27 -5.98 3.36
CA VAL A 138 -6.57 -4.74 2.98
C VAL A 138 -6.60 -4.54 1.45
N GLY A 139 -7.03 -3.36 0.96
CA GLY A 139 -7.05 -3.05 -0.48
C GLY A 139 -6.79 -1.57 -0.81
N LEU A 140 -6.39 -1.31 -2.05
CA LEU A 140 -6.21 0.01 -2.66
C LEU A 140 -7.47 0.36 -3.46
N LEU A 141 -8.18 1.38 -2.98
CA LEU A 141 -9.39 1.89 -3.61
C LEU A 141 -9.05 2.99 -4.63
N THR A 142 -9.47 2.81 -5.88
CA THR A 142 -9.47 3.87 -6.89
C THR A 142 -10.89 4.39 -7.07
N ILE A 143 -11.10 5.68 -6.81
CA ILE A 143 -12.40 6.34 -7.01
C ILE A 143 -12.44 6.91 -8.42
N LEU A 144 -13.38 6.44 -9.22
CA LEU A 144 -13.67 7.01 -10.54
C LEU A 144 -14.70 8.13 -10.38
N THR A 145 -14.27 9.36 -10.65
CA THR A 145 -15.11 10.56 -10.77
C THR A 145 -15.50 10.82 -12.21
#